data_AF-A0A4P8IV03-F1
#
_entry.id   AF-A0A4P8IV03-F1
#
_cell.length_a   1.000
_cell.length_b   1.000
_cell.length_c   1.000
_cell.angle_alpha   90.00
_cell.angle_beta   90.00
_cell.angle_gamma   90.00
#
_symmetry.space_group_name_H-M   'P 1'
#
loop_
_entity.id
_entity.type
_entity.pdbx_description
1 polymer ?
#
loop_
_entity_poly.entity_id
_entity_poly.type
_entity_poly.pdbx_seq_one_letter_code
_entity_poly.pdbx_strand_id
1 'polypeptide(L)'
;MLCGSLFLCASAFGKTSSECLKHLGGGFSDVQCYAGLSAQIVEENKALYKKIRSTIPDGNGHAKTLDAYMLAQDKAIAFCDLQRDAGAKWETNPSGSMYPALYEQCVYDLREAQNKFLKDLLNMANL
;
A
#
# COMPACT_ATOMS: atom_id res chain seq x y z
N MET A 1 -20.28 8.06 -43.71
CA MET A 1 -20.28 8.46 -42.28
C MET A 1 -19.54 7.39 -41.51
N LEU A 2 -18.28 7.65 -41.18
CA LEU A 2 -17.40 6.73 -40.46
C LEU A 2 -17.69 6.83 -38.96
N CYS A 3 -18.04 5.70 -38.35
CA CYS A 3 -18.21 5.57 -36.90
C CYS A 3 -16.80 5.52 -36.28
N GLY A 4 -16.40 6.63 -35.65
CA GLY A 4 -15.12 6.74 -34.97
C GLY A 4 -15.10 5.87 -33.73
N SER A 5 -14.29 4.81 -33.76
CA SER A 5 -14.00 3.96 -32.62
C SER A 5 -13.44 4.81 -31.48
N LEU A 6 -14.18 4.89 -30.38
CA LEU A 6 -13.67 5.36 -29.10
C LEU A 6 -12.49 4.49 -28.71
N PHE A 7 -11.28 5.05 -28.83
CA PHE A 7 -10.12 4.55 -28.13
C PHE A 7 -10.38 4.71 -26.62
N LEU A 8 -10.78 3.62 -25.99
CA LEU A 8 -10.61 3.43 -24.55
C LEU A 8 -9.11 3.54 -24.28
N CYS A 9 -8.67 4.71 -23.83
CA CYS A 9 -7.38 4.88 -23.15
C CYS A 9 -7.41 4.02 -21.89
N ALA A 10 -7.06 2.75 -22.03
CA ALA A 10 -6.57 1.97 -20.93
C ALA A 10 -5.27 2.65 -20.48
N SER A 11 -5.34 3.47 -19.44
CA SER A 11 -4.17 3.97 -18.74
C SER A 11 -3.43 2.76 -18.20
N ALA A 12 -2.46 2.27 -18.96
CA ALA A 12 -1.44 1.38 -18.45
C ALA A 12 -0.69 2.16 -17.38
N PHE A 13 -1.12 2.05 -16.12
CA PHE A 13 -0.33 2.51 -14.99
C PHE A 13 0.97 1.69 -15.01
N GLY A 14 2.01 2.28 -15.59
CA GLY A 14 3.35 1.72 -15.54
C GLY A 14 3.75 1.54 -14.08
N LYS A 15 4.43 0.43 -13.78
CA LYS A 15 4.97 0.20 -12.42
C LYS A 15 5.89 1.37 -12.06
N THR A 16 5.63 1.99 -10.91
CA THR A 16 6.54 2.96 -10.29
C THR A 16 7.84 2.25 -9.90
N SER A 17 8.97 2.78 -10.34
CA SER A 17 10.29 2.24 -9.99
C SER A 17 10.68 2.63 -8.57
N SER A 18 11.24 1.70 -7.80
CA SER A 18 11.79 1.98 -6.46
C SER A 18 12.96 2.94 -6.48
N GLU A 19 13.58 3.18 -7.66
CA GLU A 19 14.61 4.21 -7.83
C GLU A 19 14.12 5.62 -7.45
N CYS A 20 12.81 5.89 -7.49
CA CYS A 20 12.27 7.19 -7.05
C CYS A 20 12.57 7.49 -5.58
N LEU A 21 12.76 6.47 -4.74
CA LEU A 21 13.15 6.62 -3.33
C LEU A 21 14.55 7.23 -3.15
N LYS A 22 15.41 7.17 -4.17
CA LYS A 22 16.74 7.82 -4.14
C LYS A 22 16.69 9.32 -4.43
N HIS A 23 15.54 9.83 -4.85
CA HIS A 23 15.36 11.20 -5.33
C HIS A 23 14.33 11.98 -4.49
N LEU A 24 14.13 11.56 -3.23
CA LEU A 24 13.21 12.22 -2.31
C LEU A 24 13.73 13.60 -1.91
N GLY A 25 12.83 14.59 -1.91
CA GLY A 25 13.15 16.00 -1.67
C GLY A 25 12.08 16.77 -0.89
N GLY A 26 11.09 16.08 -0.33
CA GLY A 26 9.96 16.66 0.40
C GLY A 26 8.86 17.25 -0.50
N GLY A 27 8.89 16.96 -1.80
CA GLY A 27 7.99 17.55 -2.79
C GLY A 27 6.83 16.66 -3.22
N PHE A 28 6.03 17.13 -4.17
CA PHE A 28 4.92 16.38 -4.76
C PHE A 28 5.37 15.08 -5.46
N SER A 29 6.61 15.03 -5.95
CA SER A 29 7.23 13.82 -6.50
C SER A 29 7.30 12.68 -5.48
N ASP A 30 7.51 13.00 -4.21
CA ASP A 30 7.65 12.02 -3.13
C ASP A 30 6.30 11.34 -2.86
N VAL A 31 5.22 12.13 -2.88
CA VAL A 31 3.83 11.63 -2.79
C VAL A 31 3.57 10.59 -3.90
N GLN A 32 3.90 10.93 -5.15
CA GLN A 32 3.69 10.03 -6.29
C GLN A 32 4.55 8.76 -6.20
N CYS A 33 5.79 8.90 -5.72
CA CYS A 33 6.71 7.79 -5.51
C CYS A 33 6.13 6.81 -4.49
N TYR A 34 5.84 7.29 -3.27
CA TYR A 34 5.32 6.46 -2.19
C TYR A 34 3.95 5.86 -2.52
N ALA A 35 3.02 6.63 -3.06
CA ALA A 35 1.69 6.13 -3.43
C ALA A 35 1.78 5.05 -4.52
N GLY A 36 2.62 5.27 -5.55
CA GLY A 36 2.80 4.33 -6.65
C GLY A 36 3.49 3.02 -6.24
N LEU A 37 4.45 3.09 -5.32
CA LEU A 37 5.08 1.90 -4.74
C LEU A 37 4.11 1.17 -3.78
N SER A 38 3.39 1.90 -2.94
CA SER A 38 2.39 1.34 -2.04
C SER A 38 1.31 0.57 -2.79
N ALA A 39 0.81 1.11 -3.90
CA ALA A 39 -0.17 0.43 -4.75
C ALA A 39 0.36 -0.91 -5.30
N GLN A 40 1.62 -0.96 -5.71
CA GLN A 40 2.24 -2.21 -6.17
C GLN A 40 2.40 -3.22 -5.04
N ILE A 41 2.82 -2.78 -3.85
CA ILE A 41 2.94 -3.63 -2.68
C ILE A 41 1.58 -4.17 -2.25
N VAL A 42 0.50 -3.38 -2.33
CA VAL A 42 -0.87 -3.83 -2.05
C VAL A 42 -1.29 -4.95 -2.99
N GLU A 43 -1.00 -4.85 -4.30
CA GLU A 43 -1.28 -5.93 -5.24
C GLU A 43 -0.46 -7.20 -4.95
N GLU A 44 0.82 -7.04 -4.57
CA GLU A 44 1.64 -8.17 -4.12
C GLU A 44 1.08 -8.81 -2.83
N ASN A 45 0.66 -8.01 -1.85
CA ASN A 45 0.07 -8.46 -0.59
C ASN A 45 -1.21 -9.25 -0.82
N LYS A 46 -2.07 -8.81 -1.76
CA LYS A 46 -3.27 -9.56 -2.16
C LYS A 46 -2.92 -10.92 -2.77
N ALA A 47 -1.87 -10.98 -3.60
CA ALA A 47 -1.40 -12.22 -4.20
C ALA A 47 -0.81 -13.18 -3.14
N LEU A 48 0.00 -12.66 -2.21
CA LEU A 48 0.56 -13.42 -1.09
C LEU A 48 -0.55 -13.95 -0.17
N TYR A 49 -1.51 -13.10 0.20
CA TYR A 49 -2.68 -13.50 0.98
C TYR A 49 -3.41 -14.68 0.34
N LYS A 50 -3.70 -14.64 -0.97
CA LYS A 50 -4.37 -15.74 -1.67
C LYS A 50 -3.56 -17.05 -1.61
N LYS A 51 -2.24 -16.97 -1.78
CA LYS A 51 -1.34 -18.13 -1.67
C LYS A 51 -1.36 -18.73 -0.27
N ILE A 52 -1.17 -17.91 0.77
CA ILE A 52 -1.22 -18.37 2.17
C ILE A 52 -2.60 -18.94 2.49
N ARG A 53 -3.67 -18.25 2.06
CA ARG A 53 -5.04 -18.70 2.34
C ARG A 53 -5.34 -20.08 1.76
N SER A 54 -4.71 -20.44 0.63
CA SER A 54 -4.83 -21.76 0.01
C SER A 54 -4.04 -22.87 0.71
N THR A 55 -3.07 -22.56 1.57
CA THR A 55 -2.35 -23.57 2.36
C THR A 55 -3.07 -23.92 3.66
N ILE A 56 -4.07 -23.11 4.06
CA ILE A 56 -4.85 -23.32 5.29
C ILE A 56 -6.02 -24.26 4.99
N PRO A 57 -6.17 -25.41 5.69
CA PRO A 57 -7.28 -26.33 5.50
C PRO A 57 -8.65 -25.68 5.74
N ASP A 58 -9.67 -26.18 5.06
CA ASP A 58 -11.05 -25.72 5.25
C ASP A 58 -11.53 -25.95 6.68
N GLY A 59 -12.27 -24.97 7.22
CA GLY A 59 -12.75 -24.98 8.60
C GLY A 59 -11.68 -24.63 9.66
N ASN A 60 -10.41 -24.43 9.27
CA ASN A 60 -9.37 -24.03 10.21
C ASN A 60 -9.52 -22.54 10.60
N GLY A 61 -9.54 -22.26 11.91
CA GLY A 61 -9.70 -20.90 12.46
C GLY A 61 -8.58 -19.92 12.10
N HIS A 62 -7.41 -20.39 11.67
CA HIS A 62 -6.31 -19.54 11.20
C HIS A 62 -6.68 -18.76 9.93
N ALA A 63 -7.59 -19.26 9.10
CA ALA A 63 -8.12 -18.54 7.96
C ALA A 63 -8.74 -17.20 8.40
N LYS A 64 -9.63 -17.24 9.38
CA LYS A 64 -10.28 -16.03 9.94
C LYS A 64 -9.25 -15.09 10.58
N THR A 65 -8.19 -15.63 11.18
CA THR A 65 -7.11 -14.83 11.76
C THR A 65 -6.32 -14.08 10.68
N LEU A 66 -6.02 -14.74 9.55
CA LEU A 66 -5.39 -14.12 8.39
C LEU A 66 -6.28 -13.02 7.78
N ASP A 67 -7.59 -13.28 7.64
CA ASP A 67 -8.56 -12.30 7.14
C ASP A 67 -8.62 -11.07 8.04
N ALA A 68 -8.68 -11.29 9.37
CA ALA A 68 -8.69 -10.23 10.36
C ALA A 68 -7.38 -9.42 10.34
N TYR A 69 -6.23 -10.08 10.14
CA TYR A 69 -4.94 -9.41 9.98
C TYR A 69 -4.96 -8.46 8.77
N MET A 70 -5.42 -8.92 7.60
CA MET A 70 -5.49 -8.07 6.40
C MET A 70 -6.36 -6.82 6.65
N LEU A 71 -7.52 -7.00 7.28
CA LEU A 71 -8.40 -5.89 7.64
C LEU A 71 -7.76 -4.93 8.66
N ALA A 72 -7.03 -5.45 9.64
CA ALA A 72 -6.34 -4.63 10.64
C ALA A 72 -5.25 -3.76 10.00
N GLN A 73 -4.50 -4.29 9.04
CA GLN A 73 -3.48 -3.54 8.30
C GLN A 73 -4.09 -2.39 7.48
N ASP A 74 -5.23 -2.62 6.83
CA ASP A 74 -5.93 -1.56 6.10
C ASP A 74 -6.45 -0.45 7.03
N LYS A 75 -6.96 -0.83 8.22
CA LYS A 75 -7.41 0.14 9.23
C LYS A 75 -6.25 0.93 9.84
N ALA A 76 -5.07 0.33 9.97
CA ALA A 76 -3.91 0.97 10.56
C ALA A 76 -3.42 2.20 9.77
N ILE A 77 -3.73 2.27 8.47
CA ILE A 77 -3.39 3.42 7.61
C ILE A 77 -3.92 4.74 8.15
N ALA A 78 -5.10 4.75 8.78
CA ALA A 78 -5.67 5.97 9.34
C ALA A 78 -4.77 6.61 10.41
N PHE A 79 -3.90 5.82 11.06
CA PHE A 79 -2.94 6.35 12.02
C PHE A 79 -1.76 7.10 11.38
N CYS A 80 -1.57 7.02 10.06
CA CYS A 80 -0.58 7.85 9.35
C CYS A 80 -0.92 9.35 9.39
N ASP A 81 -2.18 9.70 9.66
CA ASP A 81 -2.56 11.08 9.97
C ASP A 81 -1.77 11.62 11.17
N LEU A 82 -1.49 10.79 12.19
CA LEU A 82 -0.72 11.21 13.37
C LEU A 82 0.71 11.62 13.00
N GLN A 83 1.35 10.88 12.08
CA GLN A 83 2.71 11.21 11.63
C GLN A 83 2.72 12.50 10.79
N ARG A 84 1.74 12.68 9.90
CA ARG A 84 1.57 13.91 9.13
C ARG A 84 1.34 15.10 10.06
N ASP A 85 0.41 14.97 11.00
CA ASP A 85 -0.02 16.06 11.87
C ASP A 85 1.07 16.44 12.87
N ALA A 86 1.84 15.46 13.37
CA ALA A 86 3.04 15.72 14.14
C ALA A 86 4.11 16.47 13.32
N GLY A 87 4.32 16.09 12.06
CA GLY A 87 5.20 16.80 11.12
C GLY A 87 4.75 18.23 10.84
N ALA A 88 3.43 18.46 10.82
CA ALA A 88 2.79 19.76 10.77
C ALA A 88 2.72 20.48 12.13
N LYS A 89 3.41 19.98 13.16
CA LYS A 89 3.44 20.58 14.50
C LYS A 89 2.04 20.82 15.10
N TRP A 90 1.09 19.95 14.79
CA TRP A 90 -0.30 20.01 15.29
C TRP A 90 -1.05 21.27 14.86
N GLU A 91 -0.72 21.84 13.69
CA GLU A 91 -1.41 23.00 13.14
C GLU A 91 -2.93 22.76 13.04
N THR A 92 -3.72 23.74 13.51
CA THR A 92 -5.19 23.65 13.57
C THR A 92 -5.88 23.81 12.22
N ASN A 93 -5.14 24.15 11.16
CA ASN A 93 -5.67 24.28 9.79
C ASN A 93 -5.18 23.08 8.95
N PRO A 94 -5.96 21.99 8.91
CA PRO A 94 -5.52 20.72 8.37
C PRO A 94 -5.85 20.70 6.88
N SER A 95 -5.28 21.61 6.09
CA SER A 95 -5.45 21.48 4.63
C SER A 95 -4.92 20.13 4.13
N GLY A 96 -4.19 19.36 4.97
CA GLY A 96 -3.61 18.05 4.68
C GLY A 96 -2.52 18.12 3.60
N SER A 97 -2.36 19.28 2.98
CA SER A 97 -1.57 19.54 1.79
C SER A 97 -0.15 19.99 2.12
N MET A 98 0.14 20.32 3.37
CA MET A 98 1.45 20.84 3.76
C MET A 98 2.51 19.74 3.86
N TYR A 99 2.09 18.49 4.14
CA TYR A 99 2.98 17.32 4.23
C TYR A 99 2.38 16.00 3.70
N PRO A 100 1.77 15.98 2.49
CA PRO A 100 1.19 14.75 1.94
C PRO A 100 2.23 13.63 1.79
N ALA A 101 3.51 13.98 1.60
CA ALA A 101 4.59 13.01 1.51
C ALA A 101 4.82 12.25 2.83
N LEU A 102 4.63 12.87 4.00
CA LEU A 102 4.78 12.18 5.29
C LEU A 102 3.68 11.13 5.50
N TYR A 103 2.46 11.43 5.06
CA TYR A 103 1.37 10.47 5.08
C TYR A 103 1.66 9.30 4.14
N GLU A 104 1.97 9.57 2.88
CA GLU A 104 2.24 8.51 1.89
C GLU A 104 3.47 7.67 2.24
N GLN A 105 4.51 8.28 2.83
CA GLN A 105 5.65 7.54 3.36
C GLN A 105 5.23 6.55 4.44
N CYS A 106 4.42 7.00 5.42
CA CYS A 106 3.91 6.11 6.46
C CYS A 106 3.08 4.95 5.87
N VAL A 107 2.24 5.23 4.87
CA VAL A 107 1.48 4.17 4.17
C VAL A 107 2.43 3.18 3.50
N TYR A 108 3.44 3.67 2.79
CA TYR A 108 4.45 2.84 2.15
C TYR A 108 5.17 1.92 3.15
N ASP A 109 5.64 2.48 4.27
CA ASP A 109 6.35 1.73 5.32
C ASP A 109 5.45 0.64 5.94
N LEU A 110 4.18 0.94 6.22
CA LEU A 110 3.21 -0.04 6.71
C LEU A 110 2.99 -1.18 5.71
N ARG A 111 2.89 -0.85 4.40
CA ARG A 111 2.69 -1.86 3.36
C ARG A 111 3.92 -2.73 3.16
N GLU A 112 5.13 -2.18 3.25
CA GLU A 112 6.37 -2.95 3.24
C GLU A 112 6.44 -3.92 4.43
N ALA A 113 6.14 -3.45 5.64
CA ALA A 113 6.12 -4.29 6.83
C ALA A 113 5.09 -5.44 6.70
N GLN A 114 3.88 -5.13 6.21
CA GLN A 114 2.85 -6.14 5.92
C GLN A 114 3.34 -7.16 4.90
N ASN A 115 3.98 -6.71 3.82
CA ASN A 115 4.48 -7.55 2.74
C ASN A 115 5.55 -8.52 3.23
N LYS A 116 6.51 -8.02 4.00
CA LYS A 116 7.53 -8.85 4.64
C LYS A 116 6.90 -9.92 5.51
N PHE A 117 5.97 -9.57 6.38
CA PHE A 117 5.28 -10.54 7.23
C PHE A 117 4.56 -11.63 6.43
N LEU A 118 3.85 -11.26 5.34
CA LEU A 118 3.17 -12.24 4.48
C LEU A 118 4.16 -13.15 3.74
N LYS A 119 5.29 -12.62 3.26
CA LYS A 119 6.36 -13.43 2.66
C LYS A 119 6.90 -14.44 3.66
N ASP A 120 7.17 -14.00 4.89
CA ASP A 120 7.66 -14.87 5.95
C ASP A 120 6.63 -15.97 6.32
N LEU A 121 5.34 -15.62 6.42
CA LEU A 121 4.27 -16.60 6.61
C LEU A 121 4.19 -17.64 5.49
N LEU A 122 4.23 -17.19 4.23
CA LEU A 122 4.17 -18.09 3.09
C LEU A 122 5.38 -19.03 3.05
N ASN A 123 6.57 -18.53 3.38
CA ASN A 123 7.77 -19.35 3.47
C ASN A 123 7.59 -20.43 4.55
N MET A 124 7.13 -20.06 5.74
CA MET A 124 6.89 -21.04 6.82
C MET A 124 5.81 -22.07 6.48
N ALA A 125 4.77 -21.69 5.75
CA ALA A 125 3.70 -22.61 5.36
C ALA A 125 4.10 -23.61 4.25
N ASN A 126 5.23 -23.36 3.57
CA ASN A 126 5.77 -24.21 2.51
C ASN A 126 6.99 -25.05 2.96
N LEU A 127 7.43 -24.92 4.23
CA LEU A 127 8.45 -25.76 4.85
C LEU A 127 7.82 -27.01 5.45
#